data_AF-A0A0E9X0S9-F1
#
_entry.id   AF-A0A0E9X0S9-F1
#
_cell.length_a   1.000
_cell.length_b   1.000
_cell.length_c   1.000
_cell.angle_alpha   90.00
_cell.angle_beta   90.00
_cell.angle_gamma   90.00
#
_symmetry.space_group_name_H-M   'P 1'
#
loop_
_entity.id
_entity.type
_entity.pdbx_description
1 polymer ?
#
loop_
_entity_poly.entity_id
_entity_poly.type
_entity_poly.pdbx_seq_one_letter_code
_entity_poly.pdbx_strand_id
1 'polypeptide(L)'
;MSLDRALDLTRYLKQETDNLPLIQGISYLSILYHMMERQNISNTAENLKNYILRYFKDVIDKQSWSDEGSVSERRLRAELLELSCDLGYPPSVERASQLFRDWLASNGTKSVPTDVLRPVYQVGAQDARNWNFLLSAYKSSLSSSYKSKILYALTSSKDPGKLSRLIDLGMEGEVIRTQDLPSVIVTISRNPAGQALAWNFVRKNWKRLLEKFHLGSSPFRGILKGTTGHFSSKRELEEVKAFFDSLKSHGHQLKVTELATEMIQKNIRWLERNLHVLNKWLSENIPSVPM
;
A
#
# COMPACT_ATOMS: atom_id res chain seq x y z
N MET A 1 13.04 -5.31 23.40
CA MET A 1 12.85 -6.58 22.69
C MET A 1 13.60 -6.50 21.37
N SER A 2 14.47 -7.46 21.08
CA SER A 2 15.21 -7.53 19.82
C SER A 2 14.32 -8.04 18.68
N LEU A 3 14.68 -7.79 17.42
CA LEU A 3 13.84 -8.13 16.27
C LEU A 3 13.62 -9.63 16.13
N ASP A 4 14.66 -10.45 16.28
CA ASP A 4 14.61 -11.92 16.29
C ASP A 4 13.57 -12.45 17.27
N ARG A 5 13.53 -11.96 18.51
CA ARG A 5 12.52 -12.37 19.49
C ARG A 5 11.10 -12.01 19.05
N ALA A 6 10.92 -10.84 18.42
CA ALA A 6 9.63 -10.43 17.89
C ALA A 6 9.19 -11.32 16.72
N LEU A 7 10.13 -11.70 15.84
CA LEU A 7 9.88 -12.61 14.73
C LEU A 7 9.58 -14.03 15.23
N ASP A 8 10.28 -14.51 16.24
CA ASP A 8 10.00 -15.81 16.88
C ASP A 8 8.60 -15.86 17.49
N LEU A 9 8.13 -14.75 18.07
CA LEU A 9 6.74 -14.65 18.52
C LEU A 9 5.76 -14.81 17.36
N THR A 10 6.05 -14.33 16.14
CA THR A 10 5.12 -14.53 15.01
C THR A 10 4.91 -15.99 14.63
N ARG A 11 5.75 -16.92 15.14
CA ARG A 11 5.63 -18.35 14.85
C ARG A 11 4.39 -18.99 15.50
N TYR A 12 3.90 -18.48 16.63
CA TYR A 12 2.66 -19.04 17.21
C TYR A 12 1.44 -18.78 16.30
N LEU A 13 1.51 -17.75 15.44
CA LEU A 13 0.39 -17.34 14.59
C LEU A 13 -0.09 -18.43 13.62
N LYS A 14 0.74 -19.45 13.34
CA LYS A 14 0.31 -20.62 12.56
C LYS A 14 -0.80 -21.42 13.26
N GLN A 15 -0.84 -21.38 14.58
CA GLN A 15 -1.83 -22.07 15.42
C GLN A 15 -2.87 -21.11 16.00
N GLU A 16 -2.78 -19.81 15.69
CA GLU A 16 -3.72 -18.82 16.18
C GLU A 16 -5.10 -19.02 15.54
N THR A 17 -6.13 -18.99 16.37
CA THR A 17 -7.53 -19.14 15.99
C THR A 17 -8.28 -17.81 16.00
N ASP A 18 -7.79 -16.83 16.76
CA ASP A 18 -8.34 -15.48 16.72
C ASP A 18 -7.78 -14.71 15.51
N ASN A 19 -8.70 -14.18 14.71
CA ASN A 19 -8.37 -13.45 13.50
C ASN A 19 -7.60 -12.14 13.79
N LEU A 20 -7.83 -11.49 14.94
CA LEU A 20 -7.23 -10.18 15.22
C LEU A 20 -5.72 -10.25 15.46
N PRO A 21 -5.18 -11.12 16.34
CA PRO A 21 -3.73 -11.29 16.50
C PRO A 21 -3.06 -11.74 15.19
N LEU A 22 -3.73 -12.61 14.43
CA LEU A 22 -3.24 -13.08 13.13
C LEU A 22 -3.06 -11.94 12.13
N ILE A 23 -4.10 -11.11 11.94
CA ILE A 23 -4.03 -9.92 11.08
C ILE A 23 -2.92 -8.98 11.57
N GLN A 24 -2.84 -8.74 12.88
CA GLN A 24 -1.87 -7.80 13.43
C GLN A 24 -0.43 -8.28 13.20
N GLY A 25 -0.14 -9.56 13.44
CA GLY A 25 1.18 -10.15 13.23
C GLY A 25 1.61 -10.12 11.77
N ILE A 26 0.71 -10.52 10.86
CA ILE A 26 0.95 -10.49 9.42
C ILE A 26 1.17 -9.04 8.92
N SER A 27 0.44 -8.07 9.47
CA SER A 27 0.60 -6.66 9.07
C SER A 27 2.00 -6.12 9.35
N TYR A 28 2.65 -6.55 10.45
CA TYR A 28 4.03 -6.16 10.72
C TYR A 28 5.00 -6.75 9.69
N LEU A 29 4.81 -8.00 9.29
CA LEU A 29 5.63 -8.64 8.25
C LEU A 29 5.44 -7.96 6.88
N SER A 30 4.21 -7.58 6.53
CA SER A 30 3.91 -6.80 5.33
C SER A 30 4.60 -5.41 5.35
N ILE A 31 4.58 -4.72 6.50
CA ILE A 31 5.30 -3.44 6.66
C ILE A 31 6.81 -3.62 6.40
N LEU A 32 7.41 -4.70 6.92
CA LEU A 32 8.82 -5.00 6.67
C LEU A 32 9.08 -5.29 5.19
N TYR A 33 8.24 -6.11 4.55
CA TYR A 33 8.35 -6.42 3.12
C TYR A 33 8.37 -5.15 2.28
N HIS A 34 7.36 -4.27 2.45
CA HIS A 34 7.29 -3.05 1.66
C HIS A 34 8.41 -2.04 2.00
N MET A 35 8.94 -2.07 3.23
CA MET A 35 10.11 -1.27 3.58
C MET A 35 11.35 -1.72 2.82
N MET A 36 11.58 -3.04 2.71
CA MET A 36 12.69 -3.59 1.94
C MET A 36 12.53 -3.32 0.44
N GLU A 37 11.31 -3.49 -0.09
CA GLU A 37 10.96 -3.23 -1.49
C GLU A 37 11.27 -1.78 -1.88
N ARG A 38 10.82 -0.80 -1.09
CA ARG A 38 11.08 0.63 -1.36
C ARG A 38 12.55 1.01 -1.30
N GLN A 39 13.33 0.33 -0.45
CA GLN A 39 14.77 0.57 -0.35
C GLN A 39 15.59 -0.25 -1.36
N ASN A 40 14.93 -0.96 -2.28
CA ASN A 40 15.57 -1.84 -3.26
C ASN A 40 16.48 -2.91 -2.62
N ILE A 41 16.12 -3.40 -1.42
CA ILE A 41 16.82 -4.49 -0.73
C ILE A 41 16.20 -5.82 -1.18
N SER A 42 16.36 -6.13 -2.47
CA SER A 42 15.55 -7.14 -3.18
C SER A 42 15.66 -8.53 -2.57
N ASN A 43 16.85 -8.96 -2.15
CA ASN A 43 17.04 -10.29 -1.55
C ASN A 43 16.25 -10.46 -0.24
N THR A 44 16.27 -9.44 0.62
CA THR A 44 15.52 -9.46 1.89
C THR A 44 14.02 -9.36 1.66
N ALA A 45 13.59 -8.52 0.70
CA ALA A 45 12.18 -8.42 0.31
C ALA A 45 11.65 -9.76 -0.22
N GLU A 46 12.38 -10.42 -1.12
CA GLU A 46 12.00 -11.71 -1.69
C GLU A 46 11.97 -12.82 -0.62
N ASN A 47 12.95 -12.83 0.28
CA ASN A 47 12.95 -13.74 1.43
C ASN A 47 11.74 -13.53 2.35
N LEU A 48 11.40 -12.27 2.69
CA LEU A 48 10.20 -11.96 3.46
C LEU A 48 8.92 -12.42 2.76
N LYS A 49 8.80 -12.12 1.47
CA LYS A 49 7.67 -12.56 0.65
C LYS A 49 7.53 -14.08 0.69
N ASN A 50 8.61 -14.81 0.44
CA ASN A 50 8.60 -16.27 0.46
C ASN A 50 8.29 -16.83 1.84
N TYR A 51 8.83 -16.23 2.90
CA TYR A 51 8.48 -16.59 4.28
C TYR A 51 6.98 -16.41 4.53
N ILE A 52 6.41 -15.23 4.25
CA ILE A 52 4.99 -14.94 4.48
C ILE A 52 4.10 -15.92 3.71
N LEU A 53 4.33 -16.09 2.41
CA LEU A 53 3.50 -16.94 1.56
C LEU A 53 3.58 -18.42 1.96
N ARG A 54 4.75 -18.91 2.39
CA ARG A 54 4.89 -20.31 2.84
C ARG A 54 4.32 -20.52 4.23
N TYR A 55 4.66 -19.63 5.16
CA TYR A 55 4.32 -19.81 6.58
C TYR A 55 2.82 -19.71 6.82
N PHE A 56 2.15 -18.80 6.10
CA PHE A 56 0.71 -18.56 6.20
C PHE A 56 -0.09 -19.21 5.06
N LYS A 57 0.54 -20.08 4.24
CA LYS A 57 -0.09 -20.76 3.10
C LYS A 57 -1.43 -21.39 3.47
N ASP A 58 -1.45 -22.21 4.53
CA ASP A 58 -2.64 -22.94 4.95
C ASP A 58 -3.80 -22.02 5.32
N VAL A 59 -3.50 -20.85 5.90
CA VAL A 59 -4.52 -19.85 6.27
C VAL A 59 -5.00 -19.11 5.03
N ILE A 60 -4.10 -18.73 4.13
CA ILE A 60 -4.42 -18.06 2.86
C ILE A 60 -5.28 -18.96 1.97
N ASP A 61 -4.89 -20.22 1.80
CA ASP A 61 -5.57 -21.18 0.90
C ASP A 61 -6.97 -21.56 1.41
N LYS A 62 -7.22 -21.46 2.72
CA LYS A 62 -8.56 -21.67 3.31
C LYS A 62 -9.53 -20.53 3.04
N GLN A 63 -9.07 -19.36 2.57
CA GLN A 63 -9.95 -18.22 2.37
C GLN A 63 -10.87 -18.44 1.17
N SER A 64 -12.18 -18.32 1.42
CA SER A 64 -13.18 -18.31 0.35
C SER A 64 -13.14 -16.98 -0.41
N TRP A 65 -13.54 -17.02 -1.69
CA TRP A 65 -13.77 -15.81 -2.48
C TRP A 65 -15.26 -15.45 -2.46
N SER A 66 -15.79 -15.17 -1.27
CA SER A 66 -17.21 -14.88 -0.97
C SER A 66 -17.35 -13.78 0.09
N ASP A 67 -18.59 -13.41 0.43
CA ASP A 67 -18.93 -12.46 1.52
C ASP A 67 -19.48 -13.18 2.76
N GLU A 68 -19.29 -14.50 2.85
CA GLU A 68 -19.86 -15.33 3.91
C GLU A 68 -19.09 -15.21 5.23
N GLY A 69 -19.71 -15.66 6.32
CA GLY A 69 -19.11 -15.70 7.65
C GLY A 69 -19.34 -14.44 8.49
N SER A 70 -18.79 -14.46 9.70
CA SER A 70 -18.81 -13.37 10.67
C SER A 70 -18.00 -12.16 10.18
N VAL A 71 -18.23 -11.00 10.79
CA VAL A 71 -17.47 -9.77 10.51
C VAL A 71 -15.96 -9.98 10.67
N SER A 72 -15.55 -10.79 11.64
CA SER A 72 -14.15 -11.11 11.90
C SER A 72 -13.53 -11.93 10.77
N GLU A 73 -14.22 -12.96 10.30
CA GLU A 73 -13.76 -13.82 9.19
C GLU A 73 -13.70 -13.07 7.87
N ARG A 74 -14.72 -12.25 7.60
CA ARG A 74 -14.77 -11.37 6.42
C ARG A 74 -13.59 -10.39 6.37
N ARG A 75 -13.23 -9.83 7.54
CA ARG A 75 -12.06 -8.96 7.67
C ARG A 75 -10.76 -9.72 7.41
N LEU A 76 -10.58 -10.90 8.00
CA LEU A 76 -9.40 -11.73 7.76
C LEU A 76 -9.25 -12.06 6.27
N ARG A 77 -10.34 -12.48 5.62
CA ARG A 77 -10.39 -12.77 4.18
C ARG A 77 -9.90 -11.60 3.35
N ALA A 78 -10.46 -10.41 3.59
CA ALA A 78 -10.10 -9.20 2.84
C ALA A 78 -8.59 -8.90 2.95
N GLU A 79 -8.04 -8.94 4.16
CA GLU A 79 -6.62 -8.65 4.43
C GLU A 79 -5.69 -9.72 3.81
N LEU A 80 -5.99 -11.01 3.97
CA LEU A 80 -5.15 -12.10 3.46
C LEU A 80 -5.18 -12.21 1.94
N LEU A 81 -6.35 -12.05 1.32
CA LEU A 81 -6.47 -12.10 -0.13
C LEU A 81 -5.85 -10.88 -0.80
N GLU A 82 -5.97 -9.69 -0.19
CA GLU A 82 -5.24 -8.50 -0.63
C GLU A 82 -3.73 -8.71 -0.54
N LEU A 83 -3.22 -9.09 0.64
CA LEU A 83 -1.79 -9.34 0.83
C LEU A 83 -1.25 -10.42 -0.13
N SER A 84 -1.96 -11.53 -0.29
CA SER A 84 -1.49 -12.62 -1.17
C SER A 84 -1.45 -12.19 -2.64
N CYS A 85 -2.38 -11.35 -3.10
CA CYS A 85 -2.32 -10.76 -4.44
C CYS A 85 -1.17 -9.75 -4.56
N ASP A 86 -0.96 -8.91 -3.55
CA ASP A 86 0.14 -7.92 -3.49
C ASP A 86 1.50 -8.60 -3.58
N LEU A 87 1.68 -9.70 -2.86
CA LEU A 87 2.89 -10.53 -2.88
C LEU A 87 3.00 -11.39 -4.14
N GLY A 88 1.99 -11.42 -5.00
CA GLY A 88 2.01 -12.17 -6.27
C GLY A 88 1.87 -13.68 -6.09
N TYR A 89 1.12 -14.14 -5.10
CA TYR A 89 0.84 -15.56 -4.88
C TYR A 89 0.00 -16.14 -6.04
N PRO A 90 0.51 -17.12 -6.82
CA PRO A 90 -0.14 -17.52 -8.07
C PRO A 90 -1.61 -17.94 -7.96
N PRO A 91 -2.02 -18.79 -6.99
CA PRO A 91 -3.43 -19.17 -6.86
C PRO A 91 -4.36 -17.98 -6.61
N SER A 92 -3.93 -17.01 -5.78
CA SER A 92 -4.72 -15.81 -5.52
C SER A 92 -4.80 -14.90 -6.73
N VAL A 93 -3.68 -14.67 -7.42
CA VAL A 93 -3.63 -13.82 -8.62
C VAL A 93 -4.46 -14.42 -9.75
N GLU A 94 -4.40 -15.74 -9.96
CA GLU A 94 -5.19 -16.44 -10.98
C GLU A 94 -6.69 -16.32 -10.66
N ARG A 95 -7.07 -16.56 -9.41
CA ARG A 95 -8.48 -16.46 -9.00
C ARG A 95 -9.02 -15.04 -9.10
N ALA A 96 -8.25 -14.04 -8.65
CA ALA A 96 -8.58 -12.63 -8.81
C ALA A 96 -8.74 -12.25 -10.29
N SER A 97 -7.81 -12.72 -11.14
CA SER A 97 -7.85 -12.50 -12.59
C SER A 97 -9.11 -13.12 -13.21
N GLN A 98 -9.49 -14.34 -12.82
CA GLN A 98 -10.70 -14.97 -13.30
C GLN A 98 -11.96 -14.18 -12.93
N LEU A 99 -12.08 -13.77 -11.66
CA LEU A 99 -13.23 -12.98 -11.21
C LEU A 99 -13.30 -11.62 -11.93
N PHE A 100 -12.15 -10.99 -12.18
CA PHE A 100 -12.09 -9.77 -12.95
C PHE A 100 -12.55 -9.98 -14.40
N ARG A 101 -12.08 -11.06 -15.06
CA ARG A 101 -12.48 -11.40 -16.42
C ARG A 101 -13.99 -11.65 -16.53
N ASP A 102 -14.55 -12.40 -15.59
CA ASP A 102 -15.98 -12.67 -15.53
C ASP A 102 -16.80 -11.38 -15.35
N TRP A 103 -16.36 -10.50 -14.43
CA TRP A 103 -16.97 -9.20 -14.22
C TRP A 103 -16.90 -8.32 -15.48
N LEU A 104 -15.73 -8.26 -16.12
CA LEU A 104 -15.52 -7.52 -17.36
C LEU A 104 -16.40 -8.05 -18.51
N ALA A 105 -16.46 -9.37 -18.70
CA ALA A 105 -17.27 -10.00 -19.73
C ALA A 105 -18.79 -9.74 -19.55
N SER A 106 -19.22 -9.54 -18.31
CA SER A 106 -20.60 -9.16 -17.98
C SER A 106 -20.87 -7.65 -18.11
N ASN A 107 -19.93 -6.86 -18.63
CA ASN A 107 -19.98 -5.40 -18.65
C ASN A 107 -20.25 -4.80 -17.24
N GLY A 108 -19.68 -5.43 -16.22
CA GLY A 108 -19.81 -5.03 -14.83
C GLY A 108 -21.13 -5.40 -14.12
N THR A 109 -21.99 -6.22 -14.75
CA THR A 109 -23.29 -6.61 -14.18
C THR A 109 -23.21 -7.82 -13.24
N LYS A 110 -22.28 -8.75 -13.47
CA LYS A 110 -22.03 -9.89 -12.57
C LYS A 110 -21.37 -9.37 -11.29
N SER A 111 -22.02 -9.59 -10.15
CA SER A 111 -21.49 -9.11 -8.87
C SER A 111 -20.18 -9.82 -8.50
N VAL A 112 -19.18 -9.04 -8.10
CA VAL A 112 -17.98 -9.54 -7.39
C VAL A 112 -18.26 -9.39 -5.90
N PRO A 113 -17.98 -10.41 -5.06
CA PRO A 113 -18.17 -10.30 -3.61
C PRO A 113 -17.42 -9.09 -3.06
N THR A 114 -18.09 -8.34 -2.19
CA THR A 114 -17.62 -7.04 -1.68
C THR A 114 -16.32 -7.10 -0.92
N ASP A 115 -16.04 -8.23 -0.24
CA ASP A 115 -14.83 -8.44 0.57
C ASP A 115 -13.58 -8.69 -0.28
N VAL A 116 -13.74 -9.27 -1.48
CA VAL A 116 -12.62 -9.60 -2.39
C VAL A 116 -12.46 -8.60 -3.54
N LEU A 117 -13.30 -7.57 -3.54
CA LEU A 117 -13.43 -6.62 -4.64
C LEU A 117 -12.15 -5.79 -4.83
N ARG A 118 -11.42 -5.49 -3.75
CA ARG A 118 -10.11 -4.79 -3.80
C ARG A 118 -9.03 -5.63 -4.51
N PRO A 119 -8.69 -6.86 -4.06
CA PRO A 119 -7.69 -7.67 -4.76
C PRO A 119 -8.06 -7.97 -6.21
N VAL A 120 -9.34 -8.23 -6.50
CA VAL A 120 -9.83 -8.46 -7.87
C VAL A 120 -9.55 -7.26 -8.79
N TYR A 121 -9.88 -6.04 -8.36
CA TYR A 121 -9.64 -4.85 -9.18
C TYR A 121 -8.18 -4.48 -9.27
N GLN A 122 -7.40 -4.68 -8.20
CA GLN A 122 -5.98 -4.43 -8.20
C GLN A 122 -5.24 -5.31 -9.20
N VAL A 123 -5.56 -6.61 -9.25
CA VAL A 123 -5.00 -7.54 -10.24
C VAL A 123 -5.45 -7.16 -11.65
N GLY A 124 -6.73 -6.83 -11.84
CA GLY A 124 -7.26 -6.38 -13.13
C GLY A 124 -6.58 -5.10 -13.65
N ALA A 125 -6.33 -4.13 -12.76
CA ALA A 125 -5.77 -2.81 -13.09
C ALA A 125 -4.31 -2.86 -13.60
N GLN A 126 -3.62 -4.01 -13.51
CA GLN A 126 -2.27 -4.18 -14.04
C GLN A 126 -2.26 -4.18 -15.59
N ASP A 127 -3.33 -4.65 -16.23
CA ASP A 127 -3.50 -4.57 -17.69
C ASP A 127 -3.97 -3.17 -18.11
N ALA A 128 -3.42 -2.64 -19.20
CA ALA A 128 -3.71 -1.27 -19.65
C ALA A 128 -5.16 -1.07 -20.12
N ARG A 129 -5.79 -2.07 -20.75
CA ARG A 129 -7.19 -1.98 -21.21
C ARG A 129 -8.11 -2.05 -20.01
N ASN A 130 -7.85 -2.97 -19.09
CA ASN A 130 -8.60 -3.15 -17.86
C ASN A 130 -8.53 -1.92 -16.95
N TRP A 131 -7.36 -1.27 -16.86
CA TRP A 131 -7.20 -0.01 -16.12
C TRP A 131 -8.09 1.10 -16.69
N ASN A 132 -8.13 1.27 -18.01
CA ASN A 132 -9.00 2.25 -18.66
C ASN A 132 -10.49 1.91 -18.45
N PHE A 133 -10.84 0.63 -18.49
CA PHE A 133 -12.20 0.17 -18.18
C PHE A 133 -12.60 0.53 -16.75
N LEU A 134 -11.73 0.26 -15.77
CA LEU A 134 -11.94 0.63 -14.37
C LEU A 134 -12.09 2.13 -14.19
N LEU A 135 -11.28 2.96 -14.87
CA LEU A 135 -11.45 4.42 -14.83
C LEU A 135 -12.81 4.87 -15.40
N SER A 136 -13.29 4.22 -16.45
CA SER A 136 -14.64 4.47 -16.99
C SER A 136 -15.74 4.03 -16.02
N ALA A 137 -15.61 2.86 -15.39
CA ALA A 137 -16.53 2.38 -14.36
C ALA A 137 -16.54 3.29 -13.11
N TYR A 138 -15.39 3.85 -12.75
CA TYR A 138 -15.28 4.86 -11.70
C TYR A 138 -16.11 6.10 -12.06
N LYS A 139 -16.01 6.59 -13.31
CA LYS A 139 -16.76 7.77 -13.75
C LYS A 139 -18.28 7.56 -13.71
N SER A 140 -18.75 6.39 -14.13
CA SER A 140 -20.19 6.09 -14.20
C SER A 140 -20.81 5.66 -12.87
N SER A 141 -20.02 5.14 -11.92
CA SER A 141 -20.54 4.63 -10.65
C SER A 141 -21.16 5.72 -9.77
N LEU A 142 -22.31 5.41 -9.17
CA LEU A 142 -22.96 6.24 -8.14
C LEU A 142 -22.55 5.83 -6.71
N SER A 143 -21.93 4.66 -6.53
CA SER A 143 -21.54 4.14 -5.21
C SER A 143 -20.17 4.65 -4.79
N SER A 144 -20.11 5.48 -3.74
CA SER A 144 -18.87 5.97 -3.15
C SER A 144 -17.96 4.85 -2.65
N SER A 145 -18.54 3.79 -2.06
CA SER A 145 -17.79 2.62 -1.60
C SER A 145 -17.11 1.88 -2.76
N TYR A 146 -17.81 1.77 -3.89
CA TYR A 146 -17.28 1.13 -5.09
C TYR A 146 -16.21 1.99 -5.77
N LYS A 147 -16.46 3.31 -5.87
CA LYS A 147 -15.50 4.30 -6.35
C LYS A 147 -14.19 4.26 -5.58
N SER A 148 -14.24 4.19 -4.25
CA SER A 148 -13.05 4.10 -3.41
C SER A 148 -12.21 2.85 -3.72
N LYS A 149 -12.85 1.69 -3.89
CA LYS A 149 -12.15 0.43 -4.23
C LYS A 149 -11.54 0.47 -5.64
N ILE A 150 -12.26 1.02 -6.62
CA ILE A 150 -11.71 1.22 -7.97
C ILE A 150 -10.51 2.17 -7.91
N LEU A 151 -10.63 3.30 -7.21
CA LEU A 151 -9.56 4.29 -7.12
C LEU A 151 -8.30 3.69 -6.48
N TYR A 152 -8.46 2.89 -5.42
CA TYR A 152 -7.36 2.12 -4.82
C TYR A 152 -6.68 1.21 -5.87
N ALA A 153 -7.46 0.42 -6.62
CA ALA A 153 -6.93 -0.43 -7.68
C ALA A 153 -6.21 0.37 -8.79
N LEU A 154 -6.75 1.50 -9.23
CA LEU A 154 -6.11 2.34 -10.24
C LEU A 154 -4.74 2.87 -9.78
N THR A 155 -4.61 3.20 -8.49
CA THR A 155 -3.34 3.65 -7.88
C THR A 155 -2.30 2.53 -7.69
N SER A 156 -2.70 1.26 -7.82
CA SER A 156 -1.78 0.10 -7.77
C SER A 156 -1.04 -0.17 -9.10
N SER A 157 -1.33 0.62 -10.14
CA SER A 157 -0.67 0.49 -11.45
C SER A 157 0.85 0.65 -11.33
N LYS A 158 1.61 -0.18 -12.05
CA LYS A 158 3.07 -0.07 -12.16
C LYS A 158 3.54 0.99 -13.17
N ASP A 159 2.62 1.55 -13.96
CA ASP A 159 2.89 2.59 -14.95
C ASP A 159 2.84 3.99 -14.31
N PRO A 160 3.97 4.72 -14.20
CA PRO A 160 4.01 6.05 -13.59
C PRO A 160 3.15 7.09 -14.32
N GLY A 161 2.94 6.95 -15.64
CA GLY A 161 2.09 7.85 -16.41
C GLY A 161 0.63 7.77 -15.99
N LYS A 162 0.13 6.55 -15.73
CA LYS A 162 -1.22 6.34 -15.16
C LYS A 162 -1.34 6.92 -13.76
N LEU A 163 -0.31 6.78 -12.92
CA LEU A 163 -0.30 7.35 -11.56
C LEU A 163 -0.31 8.88 -11.60
N SER A 164 0.51 9.51 -12.46
CA SER A 164 0.47 10.96 -12.69
C SER A 164 -0.92 11.41 -13.10
N ARG A 165 -1.53 10.73 -14.07
CA ARG A 165 -2.88 11.04 -14.55
C ARG A 165 -3.93 11.04 -13.44
N LEU A 166 -3.85 10.13 -12.47
CA LEU A 166 -4.79 10.13 -11.33
C LEU A 166 -4.61 11.35 -10.43
N ILE A 167 -3.38 11.79 -10.22
CA ILE A 167 -3.10 13.01 -9.46
C ILE A 167 -3.64 14.23 -10.21
N ASP A 168 -3.42 14.31 -11.52
CA ASP A 168 -3.91 15.41 -12.36
C ASP A 168 -5.44 15.49 -12.32
N LEU A 169 -6.14 14.36 -12.50
CA LEU A 169 -7.60 14.28 -12.37
C LEU A 169 -8.11 14.72 -10.99
N GLY A 170 -7.38 14.41 -9.91
CA GLY A 170 -7.73 14.86 -8.55
C GLY A 170 -7.47 16.35 -8.31
N MET A 171 -6.46 16.91 -8.97
CA MET A 171 -6.18 18.34 -8.98
C MET A 171 -7.21 19.13 -9.76
N GLU A 172 -7.69 18.61 -10.88
CA GLU A 172 -8.81 19.18 -11.65
C GLU A 172 -10.07 19.22 -10.78
N GLY A 173 -10.40 18.11 -10.13
CA GLY A 173 -11.55 18.02 -9.22
C GLY A 173 -12.87 17.62 -9.88
N GLU A 174 -12.88 17.42 -11.20
CA GLU A 174 -14.09 17.08 -11.96
C GLU A 174 -14.38 15.58 -11.93
N VAL A 175 -13.41 14.75 -12.36
CA VAL A 175 -13.56 13.29 -12.40
C VAL A 175 -13.29 12.70 -11.02
N ILE A 176 -12.12 12.99 -10.46
CA ILE A 176 -11.78 12.63 -9.08
C ILE A 176 -12.01 13.90 -8.26
N ARG A 177 -12.92 13.83 -7.28
CA ARG A 177 -13.26 14.99 -6.47
C ARG A 177 -12.02 15.45 -5.71
N THR A 178 -11.84 16.76 -5.57
CA THR A 178 -10.67 17.31 -4.85
C THR A 178 -10.56 16.76 -3.42
N GLN A 179 -11.66 16.45 -2.74
CA GLN A 179 -11.62 15.81 -1.41
C GLN A 179 -10.91 14.43 -1.37
N ASP A 180 -10.87 13.71 -2.50
CA ASP A 180 -10.28 12.37 -2.61
C ASP A 180 -8.80 12.42 -3.00
N LEU A 181 -8.33 13.56 -3.54
CA LEU A 181 -6.94 13.78 -3.95
C LEU A 181 -5.90 13.44 -2.86
N PRO A 182 -6.08 13.80 -1.57
CA PRO A 182 -5.17 13.40 -0.50
C PRO A 182 -5.00 11.87 -0.44
N SER A 183 -6.08 11.11 -0.54
CA SER A 183 -6.04 9.64 -0.52
C SER A 183 -5.34 9.08 -1.75
N VAL A 184 -5.56 9.69 -2.93
CA VAL A 184 -4.86 9.32 -4.17
C VAL A 184 -3.36 9.50 -4.02
N ILE A 185 -2.90 10.68 -3.57
CA ILE A 185 -1.47 10.98 -3.38
C ILE A 185 -0.84 9.99 -2.39
N VAL A 186 -1.52 9.72 -1.27
CA VAL A 186 -0.99 8.82 -0.23
C VAL A 186 -0.96 7.36 -0.68
N THR A 187 -1.90 6.92 -1.49
CA THR A 187 -1.89 5.53 -1.98
C THR A 187 -0.82 5.35 -3.06
N ILE A 188 -0.68 6.34 -3.96
CA ILE A 188 0.42 6.38 -4.95
C ILE A 188 1.78 6.44 -4.27
N SER A 189 1.93 7.16 -3.16
CA SER A 189 3.22 7.25 -2.46
C SER A 189 3.69 5.92 -1.85
N ARG A 190 2.75 4.99 -1.56
CA ARG A 190 3.05 3.65 -1.04
C ARG A 190 3.42 2.66 -2.15
N ASN A 191 3.01 2.94 -3.39
CA ASN A 191 3.38 2.18 -4.57
C ASN A 191 4.87 2.45 -4.92
N PRO A 192 5.73 1.42 -5.07
CA PRO A 192 7.13 1.61 -5.45
C PRO A 192 7.32 2.45 -6.72
N ALA A 193 6.45 2.28 -7.73
CA ALA A 193 6.48 3.07 -8.97
C ALA A 193 5.99 4.52 -8.78
N GLY A 194 5.25 4.79 -7.70
CA GLY A 194 4.63 6.08 -7.40
C GLY A 194 5.31 6.89 -6.29
N GLN A 195 6.19 6.28 -5.49
CA GLN A 195 6.80 6.90 -4.30
C GLN A 195 7.48 8.24 -4.63
N ALA A 196 8.45 8.21 -5.56
CA ALA A 196 9.17 9.42 -5.97
C ALA A 196 8.24 10.42 -6.69
N LEU A 197 7.30 9.91 -7.49
CA LEU A 197 6.34 10.72 -8.23
C LEU A 197 5.45 11.54 -7.30
N ALA A 198 4.87 10.91 -6.27
CA ALA A 198 4.01 11.56 -5.29
C ALA A 198 4.75 12.65 -4.50
N TRP A 199 5.97 12.37 -4.03
CA TRP A 199 6.76 13.36 -3.30
C TRP A 199 7.18 14.53 -4.19
N ASN A 200 7.63 14.25 -5.42
CA ASN A 200 7.97 15.30 -6.39
C ASN A 200 6.76 16.16 -6.74
N PHE A 201 5.58 15.55 -6.88
CA PHE A 201 4.34 16.27 -7.12
C PHE A 201 4.02 17.24 -5.98
N VAL A 202 4.11 16.80 -4.71
CA VAL A 202 3.86 17.64 -3.54
C VAL A 202 4.82 18.83 -3.49
N ARG A 203 6.12 18.60 -3.72
CA ARG A 203 7.12 19.68 -3.76
C ARG A 203 6.83 20.71 -4.85
N LYS A 204 6.57 20.24 -6.08
CA LYS A 204 6.34 21.10 -7.25
C LYS A 204 5.02 21.87 -7.18
N ASN A 205 3.97 21.28 -6.60
CA ASN A 205 2.62 21.84 -6.58
C ASN A 205 2.22 22.39 -5.21
N TRP A 206 3.17 22.67 -4.33
CA TRP A 206 2.93 23.10 -2.96
C TRP A 206 1.89 24.23 -2.83
N LYS A 207 2.07 25.32 -3.58
CA LYS A 207 1.16 26.48 -3.55
C LYS A 207 -0.26 26.10 -4.01
N ARG A 208 -0.38 25.34 -5.11
CA ARG A 208 -1.67 24.85 -5.64
C ARG A 208 -2.37 23.92 -4.66
N LEU A 209 -1.62 23.12 -3.90
CA LEU A 209 -2.18 22.29 -2.85
C LEU A 209 -2.67 23.13 -1.66
N LEU A 210 -2.01 24.24 -1.34
CA LEU A 210 -2.47 25.17 -0.28
C LEU A 210 -3.73 25.96 -0.66
N GLU A 211 -3.91 26.27 -1.94
CA GLU A 211 -5.15 26.87 -2.45
C GLU A 211 -6.35 25.93 -2.28
N LYS A 212 -6.13 24.61 -2.36
CA LYS A 212 -7.17 23.59 -2.20
C LYS A 212 -7.35 23.11 -0.76
N PHE A 213 -6.27 23.03 0.01
CA PHE A 213 -6.26 22.54 1.38
C PHE A 213 -5.44 23.46 2.27
N HIS A 214 -6.09 24.03 3.30
CA HIS A 214 -5.36 24.87 4.24
C HIS A 214 -4.18 24.11 4.89
N LEU A 215 -3.08 24.83 5.15
CA LEU A 215 -1.80 24.26 5.63
C LEU A 215 -1.96 23.38 6.89
N GLY A 216 -2.82 23.81 7.81
CA GLY A 216 -3.12 23.09 9.06
C GLY A 216 -4.19 21.99 8.95
N SER A 217 -4.70 21.72 7.74
CA SER A 217 -5.83 20.82 7.53
C SER A 217 -5.48 19.37 7.76
N SER A 218 -6.46 18.58 8.18
CA SER A 218 -6.28 17.12 8.27
C SER A 218 -5.85 16.51 6.93
N PRO A 219 -6.50 16.84 5.78
CA PRO A 219 -6.05 16.41 4.45
C PRO A 219 -4.58 16.73 4.15
N PHE A 220 -4.14 17.96 4.36
CA PHE A 220 -2.79 18.40 4.02
C PHE A 220 -1.74 17.76 4.92
N ARG A 221 -2.01 17.64 6.22
CA ARG A 221 -1.16 16.85 7.14
C ARG A 221 -1.09 15.38 6.72
N GLY A 222 -2.20 14.81 6.23
CA GLY A 222 -2.27 13.47 5.67
C GLY A 222 -1.36 13.28 4.45
N ILE A 223 -1.37 14.24 3.51
CA ILE A 223 -0.48 14.26 2.34
C ILE A 223 0.99 14.24 2.79
N LEU A 224 1.37 15.15 3.70
CA LEU A 224 2.74 15.25 4.20
C LEU A 224 3.20 13.97 4.89
N LYS A 225 2.41 13.47 5.84
CA LYS A 225 2.70 12.24 6.57
C LYS A 225 2.76 11.03 5.63
N GLY A 226 1.84 10.92 4.68
CA GLY A 226 1.76 9.78 3.78
C GLY A 226 2.82 9.77 2.68
N THR A 227 3.33 10.92 2.25
CA THR A 227 4.39 11.00 1.23
C THR A 227 5.80 10.91 1.81
N THR A 228 6.00 11.25 3.08
CA THR A 228 7.33 11.26 3.73
C THR A 228 7.51 10.17 4.80
N GLY A 229 6.42 9.69 5.42
CA GLY A 229 6.50 8.84 6.61
C GLY A 229 7.06 7.43 6.39
N HIS A 230 7.18 7.00 5.14
CA HIS A 230 7.75 5.71 4.75
C HIS A 230 9.19 5.80 4.25
N PHE A 231 9.76 7.01 4.14
CA PHE A 231 11.17 7.21 3.79
C PHE A 231 12.08 6.69 4.89
N SER A 232 13.24 6.18 4.48
CA SER A 232 14.16 5.47 5.37
C SER A 232 15.63 5.56 4.97
N SER A 233 15.99 6.50 4.09
CA SER A 233 17.37 6.79 3.71
C SER A 233 17.83 8.19 4.12
N LYS A 234 19.14 8.37 4.30
CA LYS A 234 19.75 9.68 4.63
C LYS A 234 19.50 10.72 3.53
N ARG A 235 19.55 10.31 2.26
CA ARG A 235 19.22 11.17 1.11
C ARG A 235 17.79 11.70 1.18
N GLU A 236 16.81 10.83 1.44
CA GLU A 236 15.41 11.27 1.59
C GLU A 236 15.25 12.24 2.77
N LEU A 237 15.95 11.98 3.89
CA LEU A 237 15.93 12.88 5.04
C LEU A 237 16.48 14.28 4.70
N GLU A 238 17.61 14.34 3.99
CA GLU A 238 18.22 15.59 3.55
C GLU A 238 17.31 16.36 2.59
N GLU A 239 16.72 15.67 1.61
CA GLU A 239 15.77 16.28 0.66
C GLU A 239 14.53 16.84 1.37
N VAL A 240 13.98 16.12 2.35
CA VAL A 240 12.81 16.56 3.12
C VAL A 240 13.15 17.76 4.01
N LYS A 241 14.31 17.73 4.68
CA LYS A 241 14.79 18.87 5.49
C LYS A 241 14.99 20.12 4.64
N ALA A 242 15.71 20.01 3.53
CA ALA A 242 15.96 21.12 2.62
C ALA A 242 14.66 21.73 2.09
N PHE A 243 13.67 20.88 1.75
CA PHE A 243 12.35 21.36 1.33
C PHE A 243 11.61 22.09 2.47
N PHE A 244 11.60 21.56 3.69
CA PHE A 244 10.90 22.21 4.79
C PHE A 244 11.59 23.49 5.28
N ASP A 245 12.92 23.55 5.23
CA ASP A 245 13.65 24.76 5.58
C ASP A 245 13.44 25.86 4.54
N SER A 246 13.33 25.50 3.25
CA SER A 246 12.91 26.47 2.23
C SER A 246 11.47 26.95 2.44
N LEU A 247 10.58 26.15 3.03
CA LEU A 247 9.21 26.62 3.36
C LEU A 247 9.17 27.54 4.58
N LYS A 248 10.02 27.30 5.59
CA LYS A 248 10.14 28.19 6.76
C LYS A 248 10.58 29.59 6.36
N SER A 249 11.50 29.71 5.40
CA SER A 249 11.92 31.02 4.88
C SER A 249 10.79 31.78 4.18
N HIS A 250 9.70 31.10 3.81
CA HIS A 250 8.47 31.68 3.25
C HIS A 250 7.35 31.83 4.30
N GLY A 251 7.65 31.72 5.60
CA GLY A 251 6.69 31.93 6.69
C GLY A 251 5.79 30.73 7.01
N HIS A 252 6.03 29.56 6.42
CA HIS A 252 5.27 28.35 6.71
C HIS A 252 5.91 27.54 7.84
N GLN A 253 5.49 27.77 9.09
CA GLN A 253 5.92 26.94 10.24
C GLN A 253 4.88 25.87 10.55
N LEU A 254 5.31 24.61 10.57
CA LEU A 254 4.42 23.45 10.67
C LEU A 254 5.00 22.41 11.62
N LYS A 255 4.29 22.07 12.71
CA LYS A 255 4.70 20.95 13.60
C LYS A 255 4.80 19.60 12.87
N VAL A 256 4.06 19.43 11.76
CA VAL A 256 4.08 18.20 10.96
C VAL A 256 5.42 17.98 10.24
N THR A 257 6.22 19.02 10.01
CA THR A 257 7.54 18.87 9.37
C THR A 257 8.55 18.23 10.32
N GLU A 258 8.55 18.62 11.60
CA GLU A 258 9.36 17.99 12.65
C GLU A 258 9.01 16.50 12.77
N LEU A 259 7.72 16.18 12.93
CA LEU A 259 7.23 14.80 13.01
C LEU A 259 7.61 13.96 11.79
N ALA A 260 7.56 14.53 10.58
CA ALA A 260 8.01 13.85 9.37
C ALA A 260 9.51 13.53 9.46
N THR A 261 10.35 14.50 9.78
CA THR A 261 11.80 14.28 9.88
C THR A 261 12.19 13.28 10.99
N GLU A 262 11.50 13.32 12.13
CA GLU A 262 11.67 12.36 13.23
C GLU A 262 11.31 10.94 12.81
N MET A 263 10.21 10.78 12.06
CA MET A 263 9.79 9.47 11.54
C MET A 263 10.82 8.89 10.58
N ILE A 264 11.34 9.71 9.65
CA ILE A 264 12.37 9.27 8.70
C ILE A 264 13.64 8.84 9.46
N GLN A 265 14.07 9.62 10.45
CA GLN A 265 15.21 9.24 11.28
C GLN A 265 14.97 7.96 12.09
N LYS A 266 13.74 7.75 12.60
CA LYS A 266 13.36 6.51 13.27
C LYS A 266 13.45 5.32 12.30
N ASN A 267 13.00 5.48 11.07
CA ASN A 267 13.08 4.43 10.05
C ASN A 267 14.53 4.11 9.66
N ILE A 268 15.38 5.13 9.47
CA ILE A 268 16.83 4.96 9.23
C ILE A 268 17.46 4.16 10.37
N ARG A 269 17.28 4.61 11.62
CA ARG A 269 17.83 3.90 12.80
C ARG A 269 17.31 2.48 12.93
N TRP A 270 16.04 2.24 12.55
CA TRP A 270 15.48 0.90 12.55
C TRP A 270 16.18 0.00 11.55
N LEU A 271 16.42 0.46 10.32
CA LEU A 271 17.16 -0.29 9.30
C LEU A 271 18.60 -0.57 9.74
N GLU A 272 19.34 0.45 10.18
CA GLU A 272 20.73 0.33 10.63
C GLU A 272 20.87 -0.71 11.77
N ARG A 273 19.91 -0.75 12.69
CA ARG A 273 19.94 -1.68 13.84
C ARG A 273 19.47 -3.09 13.50
N ASN A 274 18.49 -3.25 12.61
CA ASN A 274 17.74 -4.50 12.52
C ASN A 274 17.89 -5.24 11.18
N LEU A 275 18.43 -4.61 10.12
CA LEU A 275 18.52 -5.25 8.81
C LEU A 275 19.36 -6.54 8.83
N HIS A 276 20.51 -6.51 9.52
CA HIS A 276 21.36 -7.70 9.64
C HIS A 276 20.68 -8.82 10.45
N VAL A 277 19.96 -8.46 11.52
CA VAL A 277 19.18 -9.42 12.34
C VAL A 277 18.09 -10.07 11.50
N LEU A 278 17.36 -9.26 10.72
CA LEU A 278 16.31 -9.73 9.82
C LEU A 278 16.85 -10.70 8.78
N ASN A 279 17.96 -10.33 8.12
CA ASN A 279 18.60 -11.18 7.12
C ASN A 279 19.04 -12.52 7.71
N LYS A 280 19.68 -12.50 8.87
CA LYS A 280 20.11 -13.72 9.58
C LYS A 280 18.91 -14.60 9.90
N TRP A 281 17.88 -14.02 10.55
CA TRP A 281 16.69 -14.76 10.95
C TRP A 281 15.97 -15.40 9.74
N LEU A 282 15.81 -14.66 8.63
CA LEU A 282 15.21 -15.20 7.41
C LEU A 282 16.04 -16.34 6.81
N SER A 283 17.37 -16.24 6.80
CA SER A 283 18.25 -17.29 6.27
C SER A 283 18.18 -18.59 7.08
N GLU A 284 17.89 -18.50 8.38
CA GLU A 284 17.75 -19.64 9.29
C GLU A 284 16.34 -20.28 9.22
N ASN A 285 15.34 -19.53 8.74
CA ASN A 285 13.92 -19.92 8.83
C ASN A 285 13.21 -20.09 7.48
N ILE A 286 13.86 -19.77 6.35
CA ILE A 286 13.35 -20.09 5.01
C ILE A 286 14.02 -21.39 4.54
N PRO A 287 13.26 -22.47 4.30
CA PRO A 287 13.83 -23.71 3.76
C PRO A 287 14.47 -23.45 2.39
N SER A 288 15.64 -24.04 2.15
CA SER A 288 16.45 -23.92 0.93
C SER A 288 15.80 -24.47 -0.36
N VAL A 289 14.56 -24.94 -0.30
CA VAL A 289 13.86 -25.55 -1.45
C VAL A 289 12.97 -24.49 -2.13
N PRO A 290 13.01 -24.32 -3.46
CA PRO A 290 12.10 -23.44 -4.22
C PRO A 290 10.64 -23.91 -4.12
N MET A 291 9.69 -22.98 -4.32
CA MET A 291 8.26 -23.27 -4.44
C MET A 291 7.95 -23.75 -5.86
#